data_AF-A0A924HYP5-F1
#
_entry.id   AF-A0A924HYP5-F1
#
_cell.length_a   1.000
_cell.length_b   1.000
_cell.length_c   1.000
_cell.angle_alpha   90.00
_cell.angle_beta   90.00
_cell.angle_gamma   90.00
#
_symmetry.space_group_name_H-M   'P 1'
#
loop_
_entity.id
_entity.type
_entity.pdbx_description
1 polymer ?
#
loop_
_entity_poly.entity_id
_entity_poly.type
_entity_poly.pdbx_seq_one_letter_code
_entity_poly.pdbx_strand_id
1 'polypeptide(L)'
;MTDQGRAMYQGTGRRKTAIARVRLVPGTGLLVINGKPGEEYLQGNHDYLAATKAALETLGLEADYDILVNAHGGGLTGQADAIKMGAARALCELDPENRSPLKKEGLLTRDPRAKERRKYGLRKARKAPQYSKRESFFDWGSIEVFATHSVGIGLVRTGFEADAYSPLS
;
A
#
# COMPACT_ATOMS: atom_id res chain seq x y z
N MET A 1 -11.10 -33.00 9.96
CA MET A 1 -12.41 -33.29 9.33
C MET A 1 -12.28 -33.09 7.83
N THR A 2 -12.11 -34.17 7.09
CA THR A 2 -12.14 -34.18 5.62
C THR A 2 -13.58 -34.41 5.19
N ASP A 3 -14.22 -33.39 4.65
CA ASP A 3 -15.53 -33.49 4.00
C ASP A 3 -15.32 -34.14 2.61
N GLN A 4 -15.88 -35.34 2.42
CA GLN A 4 -15.61 -36.23 1.28
C GLN A 4 -16.78 -36.28 0.27
N GLY A 5 -17.67 -35.28 0.26
CA GLY A 5 -18.88 -35.35 -0.57
C GLY A 5 -19.61 -34.06 -0.90
N ARG A 6 -19.17 -32.88 -0.44
CA ARG A 6 -19.80 -31.61 -0.82
C ARG A 6 -19.16 -31.02 -2.07
N ALA A 7 -19.96 -30.35 -2.89
CA ALA A 7 -19.45 -29.51 -3.96
C ALA A 7 -18.52 -28.45 -3.36
N MET A 8 -17.24 -28.48 -3.73
CA MET A 8 -16.23 -27.53 -3.28
C MET A 8 -15.74 -26.73 -4.47
N TYR A 9 -15.92 -25.41 -4.40
CA TYR A 9 -15.34 -24.49 -5.38
C TYR A 9 -14.00 -24.00 -4.83
N GLN A 10 -12.98 -23.98 -5.67
CA GLN A 10 -11.63 -23.69 -5.22
C GLN A 10 -11.10 -22.41 -5.83
N GLY A 11 -10.24 -21.74 -5.09
CA GLY A 11 -9.67 -20.48 -5.53
C GLY A 11 -8.29 -20.31 -4.93
N THR A 12 -7.35 -19.86 -5.76
CA THR A 12 -6.01 -19.55 -5.28
C THR A 12 -5.75 -18.07 -5.41
N GLY A 13 -5.32 -17.44 -4.33
CA GLY A 13 -4.90 -16.05 -4.31
C GLY A 13 -3.47 -15.90 -3.84
N ARG A 14 -2.76 -14.90 -4.37
CA ARG A 14 -1.38 -14.60 -4.05
C ARG A 14 -1.16 -13.09 -3.98
N ARG A 15 -0.56 -12.59 -2.91
CA ARG A 15 -0.14 -11.19 -2.80
C ARG A 15 1.19 -11.10 -2.07
N LYS A 16 2.12 -10.32 -2.62
CA LYS A 16 3.52 -10.27 -2.15
C LYS A 16 4.07 -11.71 -2.09
N THR A 17 4.39 -12.19 -0.90
CA THR A 17 4.84 -13.57 -0.63
C THR A 17 3.77 -14.45 0.00
N ALA A 18 2.58 -13.92 0.26
CA ALA A 18 1.46 -14.67 0.83
C ALA A 18 0.71 -15.45 -0.25
N ILE A 19 0.35 -16.68 0.07
CA ILE A 19 -0.42 -17.60 -0.76
C ILE A 19 -1.60 -18.11 0.06
N ALA A 20 -2.80 -18.00 -0.50
CA ALA A 20 -4.03 -18.51 0.10
C ALA A 20 -4.68 -19.51 -0.87
N ARG A 21 -4.97 -20.71 -0.36
CA ARG A 21 -5.83 -21.70 -1.01
C ARG A 21 -7.18 -21.65 -0.32
N VAL A 22 -8.19 -21.19 -1.05
CA VAL A 22 -9.55 -20.99 -0.57
C VAL A 22 -10.42 -22.10 -1.13
N ARG A 23 -11.28 -22.64 -0.28
CA ARG A 23 -12.37 -23.55 -0.65
C ARG A 23 -13.66 -22.91 -0.18
N LEU A 24 -14.62 -22.78 -1.08
CA LEU A 24 -15.99 -22.41 -0.75
C LEU A 24 -16.82 -23.68 -0.62
N VAL A 25 -17.60 -23.74 0.45
CA VAL A 25 -18.53 -24.82 0.75
C VAL A 25 -19.89 -24.19 1.04
N PRO A 26 -21.01 -24.71 0.50
CA PRO A 26 -22.33 -24.21 0.88
C PRO A 26 -22.55 -24.42 2.39
N GLY A 27 -22.95 -23.37 3.10
CA GLY A 27 -22.90 -23.29 4.56
C GLY A 27 -23.62 -22.08 5.16
N THR A 28 -23.12 -21.55 6.28
CA THR A 28 -23.77 -20.53 7.13
C THR A 28 -23.00 -19.20 7.19
N GLY A 29 -21.96 -19.03 6.37
CA GLY A 29 -21.11 -17.83 6.37
C GLY A 29 -19.90 -17.92 7.30
N LEU A 30 -19.47 -19.13 7.67
CA LEU A 30 -18.33 -19.34 8.55
C LEU A 30 -17.01 -19.04 7.84
N LEU A 31 -16.18 -18.21 8.46
CA LEU A 31 -14.82 -17.93 8.01
C LEU A 31 -13.81 -18.66 8.90
N VAL A 32 -13.13 -19.67 8.32
CA VAL A 32 -12.11 -20.46 9.02
C VAL A 32 -10.78 -20.36 8.26
N ILE A 33 -9.74 -19.93 8.95
CA ILE A 33 -8.38 -19.76 8.41
C ILE A 33 -7.42 -20.66 9.20
N ASN A 34 -6.79 -21.62 8.52
CA ASN A 34 -5.84 -22.57 9.12
C ASN A 34 -6.40 -23.30 10.37
N GLY A 35 -7.69 -23.61 10.37
CA GLY A 35 -8.37 -24.28 11.50
C GLY A 35 -8.75 -23.37 12.67
N LYS A 36 -8.55 -22.06 12.54
CA LYS A 36 -8.96 -21.03 13.52
C LYS A 36 -10.09 -20.16 12.98
N PRO A 37 -10.93 -19.56 13.83
CA PRO A 37 -11.90 -18.56 13.37
C PRO A 37 -11.19 -17.35 12.78
N GLY A 38 -11.77 -16.76 11.73
CA GLY A 38 -11.18 -15.64 10.99
C GLY A 38 -10.87 -14.43 11.86
N GLU A 39 -11.71 -14.13 12.85
CA GLU A 39 -11.52 -13.03 13.79
C GLU A 39 -10.27 -13.22 14.66
N GLU A 40 -10.06 -14.43 15.20
CA GLU A 40 -8.86 -14.74 15.99
C GLU A 40 -7.61 -14.69 15.12
N TYR A 41 -7.65 -15.28 13.92
CA TYR A 41 -6.49 -15.35 13.03
C TYR A 41 -6.04 -13.97 12.54
N LEU A 42 -7.00 -13.10 12.23
CA LEU A 42 -6.75 -11.74 11.73
C LEU A 42 -6.63 -10.70 12.86
N GLN A 43 -6.53 -11.16 14.12
CA GLN A 43 -6.34 -10.31 15.31
C GLN A 43 -7.45 -9.27 15.51
N GLY A 44 -8.69 -9.59 15.10
CA GLY A 44 -9.84 -8.70 15.22
C GLY A 44 -9.76 -7.43 14.37
N ASN A 45 -8.85 -7.35 13.39
CA ASN A 45 -8.73 -6.16 12.56
C ASN A 45 -9.88 -6.10 11.54
N HIS A 46 -10.74 -5.08 11.67
CA HIS A 46 -11.90 -4.86 10.81
C HIS A 46 -11.53 -4.80 9.32
N ASP A 47 -10.43 -4.16 8.95
CA ASP A 47 -10.01 -4.02 7.55
C ASP A 47 -9.72 -5.38 6.90
N TYR A 48 -9.12 -6.30 7.66
CA TYR A 48 -8.72 -7.61 7.14
C TYR A 48 -9.93 -8.54 7.02
N LEU A 49 -10.88 -8.43 7.95
CA LEU A 49 -12.13 -9.17 7.92
C LEU A 49 -12.99 -8.69 6.75
N ALA A 50 -13.16 -7.38 6.59
CA ALA A 50 -13.87 -6.78 5.47
C ALA A 50 -13.24 -7.18 4.12
N ALA A 51 -11.91 -7.10 3.99
CA ALA A 51 -11.23 -7.54 2.77
C ALA A 51 -11.49 -9.01 2.43
N THR A 52 -11.57 -9.87 3.44
CA THR A 52 -11.81 -11.31 3.25
C THR A 52 -13.23 -11.59 2.80
N LYS A 53 -14.21 -10.86 3.35
CA LYS A 53 -15.64 -11.02 3.04
C LYS A 53 -16.07 -10.31 1.76
N ALA A 54 -15.39 -9.24 1.35
CA ALA A 54 -15.76 -8.34 0.25
C ALA A 54 -16.27 -9.02 -1.03
N ALA A 55 -15.69 -10.16 -1.41
CA ALA A 55 -16.13 -10.89 -2.61
C ALA A 55 -17.54 -11.51 -2.47
N LEU A 56 -17.90 -11.97 -1.27
CA LEU A 56 -19.24 -12.45 -0.96
C LEU A 56 -20.22 -11.29 -0.78
N GLU A 57 -19.81 -10.20 -0.12
CA GLU A 57 -20.66 -9.02 0.10
C GLU A 57 -21.10 -8.39 -1.24
N THR A 58 -20.18 -8.36 -2.23
CA THR A 58 -20.47 -7.86 -3.58
C THR A 58 -21.62 -8.64 -4.27
N LEU A 59 -21.77 -9.93 -3.96
CA LEU A 59 -22.78 -10.80 -4.54
C LEU A 59 -23.97 -11.05 -3.60
N GLY A 60 -23.91 -10.58 -2.35
CA GLY A 60 -24.91 -10.86 -1.32
C GLY A 60 -24.94 -12.31 -0.84
N LEU A 61 -23.87 -13.09 -1.07
CA LEU A 61 -23.80 -14.53 -0.79
C LEU A 61 -23.13 -14.86 0.56
N GLU A 62 -23.08 -13.91 1.48
CA GLU A 62 -22.38 -14.06 2.76
C GLU A 62 -22.98 -15.15 3.65
N ALA A 63 -24.30 -15.33 3.61
CA ALA A 63 -25.01 -16.28 4.45
C ALA A 63 -25.00 -17.71 3.88
N ASP A 64 -24.72 -17.86 2.57
CA ASP A 64 -24.91 -19.11 1.85
C ASP A 64 -23.64 -19.97 1.77
N TYR A 65 -22.47 -19.35 1.95
CA TYR A 65 -21.18 -20.03 1.73
C TYR A 65 -20.21 -19.82 2.90
N ASP A 66 -19.61 -20.93 3.33
CA ASP A 66 -18.49 -20.95 4.25
C ASP A 66 -17.16 -20.82 3.48
N ILE A 67 -16.24 -20.03 4.03
CA ILE A 67 -14.89 -19.85 3.51
C ILE A 67 -13.90 -20.66 4.35
N LEU A 68 -13.34 -21.71 3.75
CA LEU A 68 -12.29 -22.53 4.35
C LEU A 68 -10.94 -22.22 3.68
N VAL A 69 -10.01 -21.66 4.44
CA VAL A 69 -8.73 -21.18 3.91
C VAL A 69 -7.55 -21.90 4.53
N ASN A 70 -6.61 -22.32 3.66
CA ASN A 70 -5.25 -22.61 4.05
C ASN A 70 -4.31 -21.51 3.53
N ALA A 71 -3.77 -20.70 4.44
CA ALA A 71 -2.92 -19.55 4.12
C ALA A 71 -1.49 -19.75 4.66
N HIS A 72 -0.49 -19.43 3.84
CA HIS A 72 0.92 -19.49 4.23
C HIS A 72 1.74 -18.38 3.56
N GLY A 73 2.87 -18.03 4.19
CA GLY A 73 3.80 -17.01 3.70
C GLY A 73 3.32 -15.57 3.94
N GLY A 74 4.27 -14.63 3.83
CA GLY A 74 4.01 -13.20 4.02
C GLY A 74 3.60 -12.84 5.46
N GLY A 75 2.65 -11.93 5.59
CA GLY A 75 2.04 -11.53 6.86
C GLY A 75 0.53 -11.32 6.71
N LEU A 76 -0.17 -11.04 7.81
CA LEU A 76 -1.64 -11.04 7.87
C LEU A 76 -2.32 -10.18 6.80
N THR A 77 -1.85 -8.96 6.57
CA THR A 77 -2.39 -8.06 5.52
C THR A 77 -2.24 -8.64 4.11
N GLY A 78 -1.11 -9.32 3.85
CA GLY A 78 -0.86 -9.97 2.56
C GLY A 78 -1.74 -11.20 2.39
N GLN A 79 -1.98 -11.93 3.48
CA GLN A 79 -2.84 -13.10 3.51
C GLN A 79 -4.31 -12.73 3.32
N ALA A 80 -4.83 -11.73 4.03
CA ALA A 80 -6.21 -11.26 3.87
C ALA A 80 -6.54 -10.89 2.41
N ASP A 81 -5.69 -10.09 1.77
CA ASP A 81 -5.86 -9.75 0.35
C ASP A 81 -5.65 -10.94 -0.61
N ALA A 82 -4.81 -11.92 -0.23
CA ALA A 82 -4.71 -13.15 -0.98
C ALA A 82 -6.00 -13.97 -0.87
N ILE A 83 -6.62 -14.03 0.32
CA ILE A 83 -7.90 -14.70 0.54
C ILE A 83 -8.99 -14.02 -0.29
N LYS A 84 -9.07 -12.69 -0.27
CA LYS A 84 -9.98 -11.89 -1.08
C LYS A 84 -9.98 -12.32 -2.55
N MET A 85 -8.80 -12.37 -3.16
CA MET A 85 -8.66 -12.78 -4.56
C MET A 85 -8.96 -14.28 -4.76
N GLY A 86 -8.65 -15.12 -3.77
CA GLY A 86 -8.99 -16.54 -3.79
C GLY A 86 -10.50 -16.77 -3.77
N ALA A 87 -11.22 -16.08 -2.88
CA ALA A 87 -12.68 -16.14 -2.78
C ALA A 87 -13.35 -15.67 -4.08
N ALA A 88 -12.90 -14.54 -4.64
CA ALA A 88 -13.41 -14.05 -5.92
C ALA A 88 -13.23 -15.06 -7.07
N ARG A 89 -12.11 -15.81 -7.09
CA ARG A 89 -11.88 -16.85 -8.11
C ARG A 89 -12.77 -18.07 -7.89
N ALA A 90 -12.95 -18.50 -6.65
CA ALA A 90 -13.85 -19.60 -6.33
C ALA A 90 -15.31 -19.28 -6.70
N LEU A 91 -15.75 -18.02 -6.53
CA LEU A 91 -17.07 -17.55 -6.96
C LEU A 91 -17.25 -17.51 -8.48
N CYS A 92 -16.17 -17.32 -9.24
CA CYS A 92 -16.19 -17.46 -10.70
C CYS A 92 -16.21 -18.93 -11.17
N GLU A 93 -15.68 -19.86 -10.36
CA GLU A 93 -15.82 -21.30 -10.61
C GLU A 93 -17.23 -21.80 -10.30
N LEU A 94 -17.89 -21.18 -9.31
CA LEU A 94 -19.31 -21.43 -9.00
C LEU A 94 -20.20 -21.06 -10.20
N ASP A 95 -20.22 -19.78 -10.57
CA ASP A 95 -20.95 -19.31 -11.74
C ASP A 95 -20.12 -18.30 -12.55
N PRO A 96 -20.02 -18.47 -13.88
CA PRO A 96 -19.25 -17.57 -14.74
C PRO A 96 -19.85 -16.17 -14.84
N GLU A 97 -21.14 -16.00 -14.55
CA GLU A 97 -21.85 -14.71 -14.59
C GLU A 97 -21.35 -13.74 -13.49
N ASN A 98 -20.90 -14.28 -12.36
CA ASN A 98 -20.34 -13.53 -11.24
C ASN A 98 -19.07 -12.76 -11.61
N ARG A 99 -18.44 -13.09 -12.75
CA ARG A 99 -17.23 -12.40 -13.21
C ARG A 99 -17.46 -10.92 -13.51
N SER A 100 -18.63 -10.55 -14.01
CA SER A 100 -18.94 -9.15 -14.38
C SER A 100 -18.94 -8.21 -13.17
N PRO A 101 -19.72 -8.46 -12.10
CA PRO A 101 -19.70 -7.62 -10.89
C PRO A 101 -18.33 -7.62 -10.21
N LEU A 102 -17.69 -8.80 -10.05
CA LEU A 102 -16.38 -8.90 -9.39
C LEU A 102 -15.25 -8.18 -10.15
N LYS A 103 -15.37 -8.06 -11.48
CA LYS A 103 -14.42 -7.30 -12.31
C LYS A 103 -14.62 -5.80 -12.15
N LYS A 104 -15.86 -5.32 -12.00
CA LYS A 104 -16.16 -3.90 -11.76
C LYS A 104 -15.54 -3.43 -10.44
N GLU A 105 -15.65 -4.26 -9.40
CA GLU A 105 -15.04 -4.00 -8.08
C GLU A 105 -13.50 -4.24 -8.05
N GLY A 106 -12.90 -4.72 -9.15
CA GLY A 106 -11.46 -4.93 -9.24
C GLY A 106 -10.89 -6.09 -8.42
N LEU A 107 -11.74 -7.03 -7.95
CA LEU A 107 -11.35 -8.13 -7.05
C LEU A 107 -10.58 -9.26 -7.74
N LEU A 108 -10.72 -9.39 -9.07
CA LEU A 108 -10.07 -10.42 -9.87
C LEU A 108 -8.64 -10.08 -10.29
N THR A 109 -8.26 -8.80 -10.19
CA THR A 109 -6.96 -8.30 -10.62
C THR A 109 -5.90 -8.58 -9.56
N ARG A 110 -4.83 -9.28 -9.94
CA ARG A 110 -3.69 -9.49 -9.04
C ARG A 110 -2.97 -8.17 -8.78
N ASP A 111 -2.74 -7.83 -7.51
CA ASP A 111 -1.87 -6.71 -7.12
C ASP A 111 -0.39 -7.02 -7.46
N PRO A 112 0.22 -6.32 -8.44
CA PRO A 112 1.59 -6.59 -8.87
C PRO A 112 2.65 -5.96 -7.95
N ARG A 113 2.24 -5.11 -6.99
CA ARG A 113 3.19 -4.35 -6.16
C ARG A 113 3.97 -5.29 -5.24
N ALA A 114 5.29 -5.26 -5.40
CA ALA A 114 6.23 -6.05 -4.61
C ALA A 114 7.33 -5.15 -4.01
N LYS A 115 8.04 -5.66 -3.00
CA LYS A 115 9.16 -4.94 -2.38
C LYS A 115 10.26 -4.75 -3.42
N GLU A 116 10.58 -3.50 -3.73
CA GLU A 116 11.73 -3.19 -4.57
C GLU A 116 13.03 -3.55 -3.82
N ARG A 117 14.01 -4.11 -4.56
CA ARG A 117 15.32 -4.45 -4.00
C ARG A 117 16.11 -3.19 -3.62
N ARG A 118 17.02 -3.31 -2.66
CA ARG A 118 18.01 -2.25 -2.35
C ARG A 118 19.09 -2.19 -3.43
N LYS A 119 19.34 -1.00 -4.00
CA LYS A 119 20.46 -0.75 -4.91
C LYS A 119 21.73 -0.41 -4.10
N TYR A 120 22.91 -0.71 -4.63
CA TYR A 120 24.17 -0.38 -3.97
C TYR A 120 24.32 1.15 -3.84
N GLY A 121 25.06 1.62 -2.83
CA GLY A 121 25.19 3.05 -2.52
C GLY A 121 23.97 3.71 -1.87
N LEU A 122 22.82 3.04 -1.81
CA LEU A 122 21.60 3.55 -1.16
C LEU A 122 21.35 2.89 0.21
N ARG A 123 20.71 3.65 1.12
CA ARG A 123 20.30 3.14 2.45
C ARG A 123 19.09 2.21 2.36
N LYS A 124 18.15 2.49 1.44
CA LYS A 124 16.97 1.64 1.13
C LYS A 124 16.80 1.52 -0.39
N ALA A 125 15.65 1.05 -0.88
CA ALA A 125 15.39 0.92 -2.33
C ALA A 125 15.66 2.22 -3.13
N ARG A 126 15.19 3.37 -2.61
CA ARG A 126 15.35 4.69 -3.24
C ARG A 126 15.99 5.75 -2.33
N LYS A 127 16.10 5.51 -1.02
CA LYS A 127 16.63 6.48 -0.06
C LYS A 127 18.16 6.59 -0.17
N ALA A 128 18.64 7.71 -0.68
CA ALA A 128 20.06 8.08 -0.68
C ALA A 128 20.54 8.42 0.74
N PRO A 129 21.83 8.23 1.06
CA PRO A 129 22.45 8.86 2.21
C PRO A 129 22.41 10.39 2.07
N GLN A 130 22.53 11.12 3.19
CA GLN A 130 22.64 12.58 3.17
C GLN A 130 23.87 12.99 2.34
N TYR A 131 23.67 13.88 1.37
CA TYR A 131 24.74 14.42 0.53
C TYR A 131 25.08 15.84 0.99
N SER A 132 26.36 16.11 1.27
CA SER A 132 26.87 17.46 1.54
C SER A 132 27.42 18.06 0.25
N LYS A 133 26.69 19.01 -0.36
CA LYS A 133 27.24 19.84 -1.44
C LYS A 133 28.32 20.76 -0.87
N ARG A 134 29.45 20.88 -1.55
CA ARG A 134 30.38 22.00 -1.36
C ARG A 134 30.12 22.98 -2.49
N GLU A 135 29.73 24.21 -2.16
CA GLU A 135 29.70 25.26 -3.17
C GLU A 135 31.15 25.64 -3.49
N SER A 136 31.60 25.32 -4.70
CA SER A 136 32.70 26.06 -5.29
C SER A 136 32.14 27.42 -5.65
N PHE A 137 32.56 28.46 -4.93
CA PHE A 137 32.43 29.84 -5.39
C PHE A 137 33.18 29.93 -6.72
N PHE A 138 32.46 29.74 -7.82
CA PHE A 138 32.99 29.89 -9.17
C PHE A 138 33.04 31.39 -9.42
N ASP A 139 34.17 32.00 -9.08
CA ASP A 139 34.43 33.40 -9.35
C ASP A 139 34.46 33.62 -10.87
N TRP A 140 33.42 34.26 -11.39
CA TRP A 140 33.28 34.67 -12.78
C TRP A 140 33.66 36.16 -12.94
N GLY A 141 34.70 36.63 -12.24
CA GLY A 141 34.97 38.06 -12.14
C GLY A 141 36.44 38.45 -11.96
N SER A 142 37.29 38.17 -12.95
CA SER A 142 38.55 38.92 -13.11
C SER A 142 38.87 39.18 -14.58
N ILE A 143 38.10 40.08 -15.18
CA ILE A 143 38.60 40.96 -16.23
C ILE A 143 38.47 42.37 -15.67
N GLU A 144 39.57 42.88 -15.12
CA GLU A 144 39.72 44.28 -14.77
C GLU A 144 39.55 45.13 -16.05
N VAL A 145 38.49 45.92 -16.13
CA VAL A 145 38.44 47.07 -17.03
C VAL A 145 38.67 48.31 -16.18
N PHE A 146 39.90 48.83 -16.26
CA PHE A 146 40.24 50.17 -15.80
C PHE A 146 39.36 51.19 -16.52
N ALA A 147 38.53 51.91 -15.79
CA ALA A 147 37.97 53.19 -16.21
C ALA A 147 37.98 54.13 -15.01
N THR A 148 39.05 54.93 -14.93
CA THR A 148 39.03 56.22 -14.26
C THR A 148 37.87 57.05 -14.84
N HIS A 149 37.08 57.72 -14.01
CA HIS A 149 36.85 59.17 -14.05
C HIS A 149 36.02 59.61 -12.84
N SER A 150 36.51 60.70 -12.27
CA SER A 150 36.06 61.48 -11.12
C SER A 150 34.66 62.10 -11.25
N VAL A 151 34.21 62.64 -10.09
CA VAL A 151 33.06 63.54 -9.82
C VAL A 151 31.86 62.76 -9.27
N GLY A 152 31.29 63.00 -8.09
CA GLY A 152 31.42 64.05 -7.10
C GLY A 152 30.07 64.18 -6.36
N ILE A 153 30.11 64.41 -5.04
CA ILE A 153 29.06 65.02 -4.20
C ILE A 153 27.84 64.16 -3.83
N GLY A 154 27.57 64.04 -2.52
CA GLY A 154 26.25 63.66 -2.00
C GLY A 154 26.18 63.07 -0.58
N LEU A 155 26.65 63.81 0.43
CA LEU A 155 26.50 63.46 1.86
C LEU A 155 25.12 63.91 2.38
N VAL A 156 24.18 63.01 2.70
CA VAL A 156 23.03 63.32 3.59
C VAL A 156 22.51 62.08 4.37
N ARG A 157 22.58 62.22 5.71
CA ARG A 157 21.75 61.69 6.82
C ARG A 157 21.56 60.18 7.07
N THR A 158 22.26 59.74 8.11
CA THR A 158 21.77 59.14 9.37
C THR A 158 20.26 58.87 9.54
N GLY A 159 19.95 57.64 9.98
CA GLY A 159 18.85 57.35 10.92
C GLY A 159 17.84 56.33 10.41
N PHE A 160 18.01 55.06 10.77
CA PHE A 160 16.91 54.10 10.79
C PHE A 160 16.97 53.32 12.10
N GLU A 161 16.09 53.73 13.02
CA GLU A 161 15.79 53.11 14.31
C GLU A 161 15.21 51.70 14.12
N ALA A 162 15.52 50.85 15.09
CA ALA A 162 15.04 49.48 15.20
C ALA A 162 13.75 49.45 16.02
N ASP A 163 12.66 48.96 15.44
CA ASP A 163 11.41 48.73 16.16
C ASP A 163 11.15 47.23 16.43
N ALA A 164 11.29 46.92 17.73
CA ALA A 164 10.40 46.12 18.57
C ALA A 164 9.74 44.83 18.03
N TYR A 165 10.21 43.70 18.57
CA TYR A 165 9.43 42.46 18.73
C TYR A 165 8.63 42.55 20.04
N SER A 166 7.31 42.36 20.00
CA SER A 166 6.47 42.15 21.18
C SER A 166 5.70 40.83 21.04
N PRO A 167 5.74 39.91 22.02
CA PRO A 167 4.91 38.71 22.02
C PRO A 167 3.68 38.89 22.93
N LEU A 168 2.51 38.56 22.39
CA LEU A 168 1.29 38.21 23.14
C LEU A 168 0.66 37.05 22.35
N SER A 169 0.01 36.03 22.92
CA SER A 169 -0.22 35.52 24.26
C SER A 169 -0.88 34.17 24.04
#